data_AF-A0A1U8J3W8-F1
#
_entry.id   AF-A0A1U8J3W8-F1
#
_cell.length_a   1.000
_cell.length_b   1.000
_cell.length_c   1.000
_cell.angle_alpha   90.00
_cell.angle_beta   90.00
_cell.angle_gamma   90.00
#
_symmetry.space_group_name_H-M   'P 1'
#
loop_
_entity.id
_entity.type
_entity.pdbx_description
1 polymer ?
#
loop_
_entity_poly.entity_id
_entity_poly.type
_entity_poly.pdbx_seq_one_letter_code
_entity_poly.pdbx_strand_id
1 'polypeptide(L)'
;MWVTLKALSSFLSYLLIGIYLVDAAPTPKCNDTGNFITNSTYGKNRDLILASLPSNVSAKSGFFTASIGQNSDKVYALGVCRGDSTPDDCYRCVNSSTHDLIVSCHNQKEALLWASELKCFLRYANRPFFGILELEPTDAGYNTASITSNLTQFDTIRESLMDGVVGKASSGSSTLKYATGEADFTTFRTIHALMQCTPDLSHKDCDSCLRQSVSNHESCCHRKQGGYVQKPNCWFRWDLYPFYISNASTTAPSLSPPLPVNSASKNGDGGHSSHTLLIIIVPIIIFVVVIVILAAVILLKRNKKRKQDDQINKNHAEPFQFDFNAVRLATENFSDANILGQGGFSSVYKGQLEDGRKVAIKRLSENSGQGEQEFKNEVMLLAKLQHRNLVRLLGFSFEQKERVLIYEFLPNSSLDSFIFDPVKCLQLNWEKRYKIIKGIAKGLLYLHKDSQYRIIHRDLKPANILLDEELNPKISDFGMAKLFALEQSQADTSKIVGTYGYMAPEYALRGQYSVKSDVYGFGVLVLEIISGQKINSFTNREVGDSLLTHHGETGMKGLLWKL
;
A
#
# COMPACT_ATOMS: atom_id res chain seq x y z
N MET A 1 -40.60 -7.51 -15.08
CA MET A 1 -39.97 -8.82 -14.83
C MET A 1 -38.49 -8.91 -15.26
N TRP A 2 -38.08 -8.49 -16.46
CA TRP A 2 -36.65 -8.55 -16.86
C TRP A 2 -35.72 -7.59 -16.08
N VAL A 3 -36.21 -6.39 -15.71
CA VAL A 3 -35.42 -5.39 -14.96
C VAL A 3 -35.07 -5.89 -13.54
N THR A 4 -36.01 -6.57 -12.88
CA THR A 4 -35.84 -7.09 -11.51
C THR A 4 -34.81 -8.22 -11.41
N LEU A 5 -34.67 -9.07 -12.44
CA LEU A 5 -33.62 -10.10 -12.47
C LEU A 5 -32.21 -9.51 -12.53
N LYS A 6 -32.01 -8.41 -13.29
CA LYS A 6 -30.69 -7.73 -13.34
C LYS A 6 -30.32 -7.08 -12.01
N ALA A 7 -31.29 -6.51 -11.30
CA ALA A 7 -31.08 -5.97 -9.96
C ALA A 7 -30.63 -7.07 -8.98
N LEU A 8 -31.32 -8.22 -8.95
CA LEU A 8 -30.95 -9.38 -8.13
C LEU A 8 -29.56 -9.95 -8.47
N SER A 9 -29.23 -10.09 -9.76
CA SER A 9 -27.90 -10.53 -10.20
C SER A 9 -26.79 -9.56 -9.78
N SER A 10 -27.07 -8.24 -9.83
CA SER A 10 -26.12 -7.23 -9.35
C SER A 10 -25.97 -7.30 -7.83
N PHE A 11 -27.06 -7.41 -7.08
CA PHE A 11 -27.03 -7.52 -5.61
C PHE A 11 -26.25 -8.75 -5.15
N LEU A 12 -26.46 -9.92 -5.77
CA LEU A 12 -25.67 -11.13 -5.48
C LEU A 12 -24.18 -10.94 -5.81
N SER A 13 -23.85 -10.27 -6.92
CA SER A 13 -22.44 -9.99 -7.25
C SER A 13 -21.78 -9.04 -6.24
N TYR A 14 -22.49 -8.03 -5.74
CA TYR A 14 -21.97 -7.15 -4.68
C TYR A 14 -21.89 -7.85 -3.32
N LEU A 15 -22.82 -8.75 -2.99
CA LEU A 15 -22.73 -9.58 -1.78
C LEU A 15 -21.51 -10.51 -1.81
N LEU A 16 -21.25 -11.14 -2.96
CA LEU A 16 -20.08 -12.00 -3.17
C LEU A 16 -18.77 -11.19 -3.17
N ILE A 17 -18.73 -10.01 -3.80
CA ILE A 17 -17.55 -9.12 -3.75
C ILE A 17 -17.29 -8.61 -2.33
N GLY A 18 -18.34 -8.35 -1.54
CA GLY A 18 -18.23 -7.97 -0.13
C GLY A 18 -17.60 -9.06 0.75
N ILE A 19 -17.73 -10.34 0.38
CA ILE A 19 -17.07 -11.46 1.06
C ILE A 19 -15.57 -11.56 0.68
N TYR A 20 -15.17 -11.06 -0.50
CA TYR A 20 -13.77 -11.05 -0.97
C TYR A 20 -12.96 -9.81 -0.55
N LEU A 21 -13.56 -8.86 0.18
CA LEU A 21 -12.88 -7.65 0.68
C LEU A 21 -12.93 -7.52 2.21
N VAL A 22 -13.17 -8.62 2.92
CA VAL A 22 -12.73 -8.76 4.30
C VAL A 22 -11.24 -9.14 4.25
N ASP A 23 -10.36 -8.20 4.60
CA ASP A 23 -8.96 -8.51 4.85
C ASP A 23 -8.89 -9.58 5.96
N ALA A 24 -8.09 -10.61 5.77
CA ALA A 24 -8.25 -11.87 6.51
C ALA A 24 -7.92 -11.67 7.99
N ALA A 25 -8.96 -11.52 8.82
CA ALA A 25 -8.82 -11.29 10.26
C ALA A 25 -7.87 -12.34 10.88
N PRO A 26 -6.86 -11.94 11.67
CA PRO A 26 -5.82 -12.85 12.13
C PRO A 26 -6.41 -14.04 12.89
N THR A 27 -6.21 -15.25 12.35
CA THR A 27 -6.80 -16.47 12.90
C THR A 27 -5.92 -17.04 14.01
N PRO A 28 -6.45 -17.21 15.25
CA PRO A 28 -5.68 -17.84 16.32
C PRO A 28 -5.33 -19.29 15.98
N LYS A 29 -4.05 -19.67 16.14
CA LYS A 29 -3.62 -21.07 16.03
C LYS A 29 -3.85 -21.74 17.38
N CYS A 30 -5.03 -22.36 17.52
CA CYS A 30 -5.41 -23.17 18.67
C CYS A 30 -4.80 -24.58 18.53
N ASN A 31 -3.89 -24.97 19.42
CA ASN A 31 -3.18 -26.24 19.33
C ASN A 31 -3.97 -27.37 20.01
N ASP A 32 -4.08 -28.54 19.36
CA ASP A 32 -4.70 -29.73 19.94
C ASP A 32 -3.71 -30.54 20.82
N THR A 33 -2.88 -29.85 21.62
CA THR A 33 -1.98 -30.47 22.61
C THR A 33 -2.70 -30.85 23.93
N GLY A 34 -4.01 -30.63 23.98
CA GLY A 34 -4.90 -31.04 25.06
C GLY A 34 -6.04 -30.06 25.25
N ASN A 35 -7.19 -30.55 25.73
CA ASN A 35 -8.38 -29.74 25.95
C ASN A 35 -8.74 -29.67 27.46
N PHE A 36 -9.54 -28.68 27.85
CA PHE A 36 -10.09 -28.52 29.20
C PHE A 36 -11.62 -28.36 29.16
N ILE A 37 -12.29 -28.51 30.30
CA ILE A 37 -13.75 -28.38 30.40
C ILE A 37 -14.10 -26.91 30.69
N THR A 38 -15.05 -26.33 29.96
CA THR A 38 -15.54 -24.95 30.20
C THR A 38 -15.90 -24.73 31.67
N ASN A 39 -15.53 -23.57 32.23
CA ASN A 39 -15.68 -23.23 33.67
C ASN A 39 -14.87 -24.08 34.68
N SER A 40 -14.00 -24.99 34.24
CA SER A 40 -12.99 -25.64 35.11
C SER A 40 -11.95 -24.64 35.64
N THR A 41 -11.18 -25.06 36.64
CA THR A 41 -10.11 -24.25 37.26
C THR A 41 -9.08 -23.80 36.22
N TYR A 42 -8.60 -24.68 35.34
CA TYR A 42 -7.75 -24.32 34.19
C TYR A 42 -8.38 -23.21 33.33
N GLY A 43 -9.66 -23.36 32.96
CA GLY A 43 -10.36 -22.37 32.13
C GLY A 43 -10.40 -20.99 32.78
N LYS A 44 -10.84 -20.92 34.04
CA LYS A 44 -10.85 -19.67 34.83
C LYS A 44 -9.45 -19.07 34.96
N ASN A 45 -8.44 -19.89 35.21
CA ASN A 45 -7.05 -19.47 35.29
C ASN A 45 -6.55 -18.86 33.96
N ARG A 46 -6.89 -19.47 32.82
CA ARG A 46 -6.56 -18.98 31.49
C ARG A 46 -7.24 -17.64 31.20
N ASP A 47 -8.53 -17.53 31.50
CA ASP A 47 -9.30 -16.34 31.19
C ASP A 47 -8.83 -15.15 32.07
N LEU A 48 -8.48 -15.42 33.34
CA LEU A 48 -7.87 -14.44 34.25
C LEU A 48 -6.48 -13.96 33.79
N ILE A 49 -5.58 -14.86 33.37
CA ILE A 49 -4.24 -14.46 32.95
C ILE A 49 -4.26 -13.71 31.61
N LEU A 50 -5.10 -14.12 30.65
CA LEU A 50 -5.27 -13.41 29.38
C LEU A 50 -5.85 -12.00 29.59
N ALA A 51 -6.83 -11.85 30.48
CA ALA A 51 -7.36 -10.54 30.88
C ALA A 51 -6.32 -9.65 31.58
N SER A 52 -5.26 -10.22 32.17
CA SER A 52 -4.17 -9.45 32.80
C SER A 52 -3.12 -8.91 31.81
N LEU A 53 -3.05 -9.45 30.58
CA LEU A 53 -2.01 -9.11 29.61
C LEU A 53 -2.07 -7.65 29.13
N PRO A 54 -3.22 -7.07 28.72
CA PRO A 54 -3.22 -5.76 28.03
C PRO A 54 -2.58 -4.63 28.85
N SER A 55 -2.93 -4.54 30.14
CA SER A 55 -2.38 -3.54 31.05
C SER A 55 -0.91 -3.82 31.41
N ASN A 56 -0.54 -5.08 31.66
CA ASN A 56 0.84 -5.41 32.04
C ASN A 56 1.84 -5.31 30.88
N VAL A 57 1.48 -5.72 29.66
CA VAL A 57 2.34 -5.62 28.48
C VAL A 57 2.56 -4.13 28.13
N SER A 58 1.48 -3.34 28.11
CA SER A 58 1.55 -1.88 27.91
C SER A 58 2.41 -1.17 28.96
N ALA A 59 2.24 -1.50 30.25
CA ALA A 59 3.00 -0.89 31.35
C ALA A 59 4.48 -1.34 31.44
N LYS A 60 4.87 -2.43 30.75
CA LYS A 60 6.22 -3.01 30.79
C LYS A 60 6.91 -2.92 29.43
N SER A 61 6.78 -1.76 28.79
CA SER A 61 7.47 -1.42 27.52
C SER A 61 7.24 -2.42 26.39
N GLY A 62 6.07 -3.04 26.33
CA GLY A 62 5.70 -3.97 25.26
C GLY A 62 6.06 -5.44 25.50
N PHE A 63 6.48 -5.85 26.71
CA PHE A 63 6.68 -7.28 27.02
C PHE A 63 6.23 -7.68 28.42
N PHE A 64 5.49 -8.79 28.54
CA PHE A 64 5.17 -9.40 29.82
C PHE A 64 4.97 -10.92 29.71
N THR A 65 5.47 -11.65 30.72
CA THR A 65 5.26 -13.09 30.96
C THR A 65 4.62 -13.30 32.33
N ALA A 66 3.72 -14.28 32.45
CA ALA A 66 3.06 -14.62 33.70
C ALA A 66 2.71 -16.11 33.80
N SER A 67 2.45 -16.60 35.02
CA SER A 67 1.76 -17.89 35.21
C SER A 67 0.83 -17.85 36.41
N ILE A 68 -0.27 -18.58 36.35
CA ILE A 68 -1.30 -18.68 37.39
C ILE A 68 -1.75 -20.13 37.55
N GLY A 69 -2.21 -20.53 38.73
CA GLY A 69 -2.63 -21.89 39.03
C GLY A 69 -1.49 -22.84 39.39
N GLN A 70 -1.84 -24.10 39.65
CA GLN A 70 -0.93 -25.17 40.09
C GLN A 70 -1.28 -26.48 39.36
N ASN A 71 -0.31 -27.39 39.29
CA ASN A 71 -0.49 -28.75 38.73
C ASN A 71 -1.16 -28.73 37.33
N SER A 72 -2.19 -29.54 37.13
CA SER A 72 -2.99 -29.67 35.89
C SER A 72 -3.73 -28.40 35.45
N ASP A 73 -3.91 -27.45 36.37
CA ASP A 73 -4.64 -26.19 36.21
C ASP A 73 -3.71 -24.98 36.06
N LYS A 74 -2.38 -25.20 35.97
CA LYS A 74 -1.43 -24.13 35.75
C LYS A 74 -1.43 -23.66 34.30
N VAL A 75 -1.51 -22.34 34.11
CA VAL A 75 -1.45 -21.66 32.81
C VAL A 75 -0.22 -20.75 32.78
N TYR A 76 0.52 -20.81 31.70
CA TYR A 76 1.60 -19.89 31.35
C TYR A 76 1.11 -19.01 30.19
N ALA A 77 1.38 -17.70 30.24
CA ALA A 77 1.06 -16.80 29.13
C ALA A 77 2.11 -15.71 28.95
N LEU A 78 2.25 -15.22 27.71
CA LEU A 78 3.01 -14.01 27.41
C LEU A 78 2.29 -13.14 26.38
N GLY A 79 2.64 -11.85 26.38
CA GLY A 79 2.30 -10.90 25.33
C GLY A 79 3.51 -10.04 24.95
N VAL A 80 3.68 -9.79 23.66
CA VAL A 80 4.70 -8.91 23.07
C VAL A 80 4.01 -7.89 22.17
N CYS A 81 4.42 -6.63 22.21
CA CYS A 81 4.06 -5.60 21.24
C CYS A 81 5.23 -5.30 20.30
N ARG A 82 4.95 -4.83 19.08
CA ARG A 82 5.98 -4.39 18.13
C ARG A 82 6.81 -3.26 18.73
N GLY A 83 8.12 -3.24 18.51
CA GLY A 83 9.05 -2.32 19.19
C GLY A 83 8.87 -0.83 18.89
N ASP A 84 8.08 -0.47 17.88
CA ASP A 84 7.66 0.89 17.53
C ASP A 84 6.23 1.26 17.98
N SER A 85 5.51 0.36 18.67
CA SER A 85 4.16 0.59 19.17
C SER A 85 4.13 1.57 20.35
N THR A 86 3.16 2.50 20.36
CA THR A 86 2.90 3.29 21.59
C THR A 86 2.26 2.40 22.67
N PRO A 87 2.30 2.80 23.97
CA PRO A 87 1.64 2.05 25.03
C PRO A 87 0.12 1.87 24.81
N ASP A 88 -0.52 2.85 24.19
CA ASP A 88 -1.96 2.85 23.85
C ASP A 88 -2.27 1.89 22.70
N ASP A 89 -1.48 1.90 21.62
CA ASP A 89 -1.61 0.92 20.52
C ASP A 89 -1.31 -0.50 20.98
N CYS A 90 -0.29 -0.66 21.82
CA CYS A 90 0.07 -1.92 22.46
C CYS A 90 -1.07 -2.46 23.33
N TYR A 91 -1.67 -1.61 24.18
CA TYR A 91 -2.84 -1.98 24.97
C TYR A 91 -4.01 -2.42 24.09
N ARG A 92 -4.36 -1.65 23.05
CA ARG A 92 -5.46 -1.98 22.11
C ARG A 92 -5.22 -3.32 21.42
N CYS A 93 -4.02 -3.52 20.86
CA CYS A 93 -3.66 -4.73 20.14
C CYS A 93 -3.76 -5.97 21.03
N VAL A 94 -3.19 -5.89 22.25
CA VAL A 94 -3.22 -7.01 23.20
C VAL A 94 -4.62 -7.25 23.74
N ASN A 95 -5.43 -6.21 23.93
CA ASN A 95 -6.82 -6.35 24.37
C ASN A 95 -7.71 -7.04 23.33
N SER A 96 -7.60 -6.66 22.04
CA SER A 96 -8.30 -7.39 20.96
C SER A 96 -7.82 -8.84 20.90
N SER A 97 -6.49 -9.04 20.80
CA SER A 97 -5.90 -10.37 20.67
C SER A 97 -6.25 -11.32 21.82
N THR A 98 -6.39 -10.81 23.05
CA THR A 98 -6.90 -11.58 24.20
C THR A 98 -8.35 -12.00 23.99
N HIS A 99 -9.22 -11.12 23.48
CA HIS A 99 -10.60 -11.44 23.16
C HIS A 99 -10.68 -12.49 22.03
N ASP A 100 -9.93 -12.27 20.95
CA ASP A 100 -9.90 -13.13 19.77
C ASP A 100 -9.41 -14.55 20.11
N LEU A 101 -8.41 -14.69 21.00
CA LEU A 101 -7.96 -15.97 21.57
C LEU A 101 -9.05 -16.67 22.39
N ILE A 102 -9.74 -15.96 23.29
CA ILE A 102 -10.80 -16.54 24.14
C ILE A 102 -12.01 -16.97 23.30
N VAL A 103 -12.38 -16.17 22.30
CA VAL A 103 -13.52 -16.43 21.41
C VAL A 103 -13.22 -17.58 20.44
N SER A 104 -12.00 -17.68 19.90
CA SER A 104 -11.67 -18.71 18.90
C SER A 104 -11.24 -20.04 19.52
N CYS A 105 -10.39 -20.00 20.54
CA CYS A 105 -9.82 -21.20 21.16
C CYS A 105 -10.63 -21.62 22.39
N HIS A 106 -11.88 -22.02 22.18
CA HIS A 106 -12.87 -22.26 23.26
C HIS A 106 -12.34 -23.13 24.42
N ASN A 107 -11.66 -24.23 24.11
CA ASN A 107 -11.33 -25.30 25.07
C ASN A 107 -9.89 -25.85 24.97
N GLN A 108 -9.04 -25.31 24.09
CA GLN A 108 -7.66 -25.74 23.91
C GLN A 108 -6.74 -25.23 25.04
N LYS A 109 -5.84 -26.09 25.52
CA LYS A 109 -4.85 -25.77 26.56
C LYS A 109 -3.60 -25.05 26.06
N GLU A 110 -3.46 -24.86 24.76
CA GLU A 110 -2.37 -24.10 24.16
C GLU A 110 -2.87 -23.39 22.91
N ALA A 111 -2.54 -22.11 22.77
CA ALA A 111 -2.84 -21.33 21.57
C ALA A 111 -1.91 -20.13 21.44
N LEU A 112 -1.78 -19.63 20.21
CA LEU A 112 -1.10 -18.38 19.91
C LEU A 112 -1.84 -17.56 18.86
N LEU A 113 -1.54 -16.26 18.83
CA LEU A 113 -2.07 -15.30 17.87
C LEU A 113 -1.01 -14.24 17.59
N TRP A 114 -0.68 -14.05 16.32
CA TRP A 114 -0.01 -12.84 15.83
C TRP A 114 -1.08 -11.90 15.28
N ALA A 115 -1.11 -10.65 15.74
CA ALA A 115 -2.06 -9.65 15.26
C ALA A 115 -1.66 -9.08 13.89
N SER A 116 -2.61 -8.39 13.23
CA SER A 116 -2.41 -7.72 11.95
C SER A 116 -1.14 -6.87 11.93
N GLU A 117 -0.43 -6.86 10.80
CA GLU A 117 0.82 -6.14 10.59
C GLU A 117 1.93 -6.36 11.66
N LEU A 118 1.92 -7.49 12.38
CA LEU A 118 2.85 -7.80 13.47
C LEU A 118 2.75 -6.84 14.68
N LYS A 119 1.63 -6.12 14.85
CA LYS A 119 1.46 -5.11 15.92
C LYS A 119 1.67 -5.68 17.33
N CYS A 120 1.25 -6.93 17.56
CA CYS A 120 1.51 -7.68 18.79
C CYS A 120 1.42 -9.20 18.57
N PHE A 121 1.91 -9.97 19.54
CA PHE A 121 1.84 -11.43 19.61
C PHE A 121 1.45 -11.88 21.01
N LEU A 122 0.51 -12.82 21.11
CA LEU A 122 0.08 -13.42 22.37
C LEU A 122 0.19 -14.95 22.29
N ARG A 123 0.53 -15.57 23.42
CA ARG A 123 0.56 -17.03 23.57
C ARG A 123 0.15 -17.46 24.97
N TYR A 124 -0.60 -18.55 25.08
CA TYR A 124 -0.77 -19.28 26.34
C TYR A 124 -0.55 -20.79 26.16
N ALA A 125 -0.18 -21.48 27.24
CA ALA A 125 -0.03 -22.93 27.29
C ALA A 125 -0.22 -23.51 28.72
N ASN A 126 -0.47 -24.81 28.82
CA ASN A 126 -0.44 -25.59 30.08
C ASN A 126 0.97 -26.11 30.45
N ARG A 127 2.02 -25.63 29.78
CA ARG A 127 3.43 -26.02 29.96
C ARG A 127 4.31 -24.77 30.01
N PRO A 128 5.49 -24.80 30.65
CA PRO A 128 6.47 -23.72 30.50
C PRO A 128 6.98 -23.64 29.05
N PHE A 129 7.13 -22.41 28.56
CA PHE A 129 7.73 -22.10 27.24
C PHE A 129 8.60 -20.82 27.26
N PHE A 130 8.78 -20.18 28.42
CA PHE A 130 9.60 -18.96 28.53
C PHE A 130 11.09 -19.29 28.41
N GLY A 131 11.81 -18.51 27.61
CA GLY A 131 13.22 -18.73 27.28
C GLY A 131 13.49 -20.00 26.46
N ILE A 132 12.44 -20.70 25.98
CA ILE A 132 12.56 -21.89 25.13
C ILE A 132 12.33 -21.45 23.68
N LEU A 133 13.30 -21.73 22.82
CA LEU A 133 13.20 -21.46 21.38
C LEU A 133 12.27 -22.47 20.71
N GLU A 134 11.15 -21.99 20.18
CA GLU A 134 10.24 -22.76 19.35
C GLU A 134 10.14 -22.12 17.96
N LEU A 135 10.32 -22.94 16.93
CA LEU A 135 10.37 -22.52 15.52
C LEU A 135 9.06 -22.74 14.78
N GLU A 136 8.11 -23.45 15.39
CA GLU A 136 6.83 -23.87 14.82
C GLU A 136 5.67 -23.63 15.82
N PRO A 137 4.44 -23.33 15.37
CA PRO A 137 4.05 -23.18 13.97
C PRO A 137 4.65 -21.93 13.31
N THR A 138 5.16 -22.09 12.10
CA THR A 138 5.53 -20.98 11.23
C THR A 138 4.28 -20.36 10.60
N ASP A 139 4.34 -19.05 10.36
CA ASP A 139 3.49 -18.34 9.41
C ASP A 139 4.36 -17.56 8.42
N ALA A 140 4.00 -17.51 7.14
CA ALA A 140 4.84 -16.87 6.13
C ALA A 140 4.02 -16.37 4.94
N GLY A 141 4.34 -15.16 4.47
CA GLY A 141 3.69 -14.51 3.34
C GLY A 141 4.65 -13.67 2.53
N TYR A 142 4.31 -13.39 1.27
CA TYR A 142 5.15 -12.65 0.35
C TYR A 142 4.33 -11.78 -0.60
N ASN A 143 4.91 -10.67 -1.04
CA ASN A 143 4.33 -9.83 -2.08
C ASN A 143 4.36 -10.61 -3.41
N THR A 144 3.23 -10.67 -4.13
CA THR A 144 3.14 -11.43 -5.38
C THR A 144 4.00 -10.85 -6.49
N ALA A 145 4.31 -9.55 -6.46
CA ALA A 145 5.23 -8.90 -7.39
C ALA A 145 6.68 -9.39 -7.23
N SER A 146 7.45 -9.38 -8.32
CA SER A 146 8.85 -9.86 -8.35
C SER A 146 9.84 -8.74 -8.68
N ILE A 147 11.08 -8.85 -8.20
CA ILE A 147 12.24 -8.12 -8.70
C ILE A 147 12.62 -8.74 -10.06
N THR A 148 12.83 -7.91 -11.08
CA THR A 148 13.05 -8.33 -12.47
C THR A 148 14.39 -7.86 -13.06
N SER A 149 15.09 -6.94 -12.40
CA SER A 149 16.37 -6.38 -12.80
C SER A 149 17.37 -6.34 -11.64
N ASN A 150 18.66 -6.17 -11.96
CA ASN A 150 19.77 -6.02 -11.01
C ASN A 150 19.82 -7.07 -9.87
N LEU A 151 19.41 -8.32 -10.15
CA LEU A 151 19.23 -9.36 -9.13
C LEU A 151 20.45 -9.57 -8.22
N THR A 152 21.66 -9.68 -8.77
CA THR A 152 22.89 -9.84 -7.96
C THR A 152 23.11 -8.68 -6.99
N GLN A 153 22.82 -7.44 -7.41
CA GLN A 153 22.91 -6.26 -6.55
C GLN A 153 21.80 -6.26 -5.48
N PHE A 154 20.58 -6.66 -5.86
CA PHE A 154 19.46 -6.83 -4.93
C PHE A 154 19.80 -7.86 -3.85
N ASP A 155 20.29 -9.03 -4.24
CA ASP A 155 20.62 -10.13 -3.34
C ASP A 155 21.73 -9.71 -2.35
N THR A 156 22.85 -9.14 -2.82
CA THR A 156 23.93 -8.65 -1.95
C THR A 156 23.48 -7.54 -0.99
N ILE A 157 22.69 -6.56 -1.44
CA ILE A 157 22.19 -5.48 -0.57
C ILE A 157 21.19 -6.02 0.45
N ARG A 158 20.31 -6.94 0.04
CA ARG A 158 19.33 -7.57 0.92
C ARG A 158 20.03 -8.45 1.97
N GLU A 159 20.96 -9.30 1.59
CA GLU A 159 21.73 -10.16 2.50
C GLU A 159 22.47 -9.33 3.57
N SER A 160 23.22 -8.31 3.13
CA SER A 160 23.95 -7.40 4.04
C SER A 160 23.01 -6.64 4.99
N LEU A 161 21.86 -6.17 4.49
CA LEU A 161 20.85 -5.54 5.33
C LEU A 161 20.26 -6.52 6.36
N MET A 162 19.90 -7.74 5.94
CA MET A 162 19.30 -8.71 6.85
C MET A 162 20.26 -9.12 7.96
N ASP A 163 21.54 -9.43 7.66
CA ASP A 163 22.52 -9.75 8.69
C ASP A 163 22.71 -8.59 9.71
N GLY A 164 22.82 -7.36 9.21
CA GLY A 164 22.92 -6.16 10.04
C GLY A 164 21.70 -5.89 10.92
N VAL A 165 20.50 -6.31 10.50
CA VAL A 165 19.26 -6.19 11.29
C VAL A 165 19.10 -7.36 12.27
N VAL A 166 19.48 -8.59 11.89
CA VAL A 166 19.55 -9.75 12.79
C VAL A 166 20.43 -9.41 14.01
N GLY A 167 21.68 -9.00 13.77
CA GLY A 167 22.65 -8.74 14.82
C GLY A 167 22.26 -7.61 15.77
N LYS A 168 21.51 -6.61 15.27
CA LYS A 168 20.93 -5.55 16.10
C LYS A 168 19.76 -6.06 16.96
N ALA A 169 18.85 -6.85 16.39
CA ALA A 169 17.69 -7.38 17.12
C ALA A 169 18.10 -8.39 18.20
N SER A 170 19.03 -9.31 17.90
CA SER A 170 19.55 -10.30 18.84
C SER A 170 20.26 -9.67 20.04
N SER A 171 20.98 -8.57 19.80
CA SER A 171 21.71 -7.78 20.79
C SER A 171 20.84 -6.88 21.67
N GLY A 172 19.52 -6.85 21.45
CA GLY A 172 18.59 -6.08 22.28
C GLY A 172 18.52 -6.53 23.75
N SER A 173 17.89 -5.72 24.60
CA SER A 173 17.82 -5.93 26.04
C SER A 173 16.91 -7.09 26.46
N SER A 174 16.84 -7.37 27.76
CA SER A 174 15.84 -8.25 28.39
C SER A 174 14.41 -7.67 28.40
N THR A 175 14.21 -6.45 27.92
CA THR A 175 12.90 -5.79 27.77
C THR A 175 12.50 -5.60 26.31
N LEU A 176 13.45 -5.49 25.38
CA LEU A 176 13.18 -5.27 23.96
C LEU A 176 14.30 -5.84 23.07
N LYS A 177 13.96 -6.86 22.27
CA LYS A 177 14.81 -7.42 21.20
C LYS A 177 14.24 -7.06 19.83
N TYR A 178 14.44 -5.82 19.41
CA TYR A 178 13.86 -5.22 18.20
C TYR A 178 14.91 -4.45 17.42
N ALA A 179 14.89 -4.55 16.09
CA ALA A 179 15.65 -3.68 15.21
C ALA A 179 14.95 -3.45 13.87
N THR A 180 15.24 -2.29 13.28
CA THR A 180 14.90 -1.94 11.91
C THR A 180 16.15 -1.57 11.13
N GLY A 181 16.09 -1.67 9.81
CA GLY A 181 17.17 -1.24 8.93
C GLY A 181 16.66 -0.91 7.54
N GLU A 182 17.39 -0.02 6.86
CA GLU A 182 17.04 0.51 5.56
C GLU A 182 18.29 0.50 4.67
N ALA A 183 18.15 0.06 3.42
CA ALA A 183 19.23 0.10 2.44
C ALA A 183 18.70 0.40 1.03
N ASP A 184 19.31 1.35 0.34
CA ASP A 184 18.92 1.73 -1.02
C ASP A 184 19.41 0.68 -2.04
N PHE A 185 18.48 -0.12 -2.58
CA PHE A 185 18.74 -1.03 -3.69
C PHE A 185 18.83 -0.25 -5.01
N THR A 186 17.96 0.75 -5.20
CA THR A 186 18.09 1.75 -6.27
C THR A 186 17.68 3.13 -5.75
N THR A 187 17.94 4.19 -6.53
CA THR A 187 17.58 5.59 -6.24
C THR A 187 16.09 5.83 -5.92
N PHE A 188 15.21 4.86 -6.15
CA PHE A 188 13.76 4.90 -5.86
C PHE A 188 13.23 3.64 -5.15
N ARG A 189 14.11 2.70 -4.77
CA ARG A 189 13.72 1.44 -4.10
C ARG A 189 14.64 1.22 -2.90
N THR A 190 14.23 1.75 -1.75
CA THR A 190 14.80 1.42 -0.44
C THR A 190 14.18 0.10 0.05
N ILE A 191 15.02 -0.83 0.49
CA ILE A 191 14.59 -2.05 1.18
C ILE A 191 14.42 -1.67 2.66
N HIS A 192 13.20 -1.78 3.18
CA HIS A 192 12.90 -1.61 4.60
C HIS A 192 12.81 -2.99 5.25
N ALA A 193 13.47 -3.18 6.40
CA ALA A 193 13.51 -4.44 7.13
C ALA A 193 13.24 -4.23 8.62
N LEU A 194 12.51 -5.15 9.23
CA LEU A 194 12.16 -5.19 10.65
C LEU A 194 12.35 -6.61 11.17
N MET A 195 13.02 -6.73 12.31
CA MET A 195 13.17 -8.00 13.02
C MET A 195 12.95 -7.82 14.51
N GLN A 196 12.30 -8.80 15.13
CA GLN A 196 12.02 -8.79 16.57
C GLN A 196 12.03 -10.21 17.14
N CYS A 197 12.38 -10.35 18.42
CA CYS A 197 12.26 -11.59 19.20
C CYS A 197 11.48 -11.37 20.50
N THR A 198 11.00 -12.44 21.13
CA THR A 198 10.58 -12.41 22.53
C THR A 198 11.81 -12.08 23.41
N PRO A 199 11.78 -11.05 24.29
CA PRO A 199 12.95 -10.63 25.05
C PRO A 199 13.49 -11.63 26.09
N ASP A 200 12.76 -12.72 26.34
CA ASP A 200 13.18 -13.84 27.19
C ASP A 200 14.13 -14.85 26.50
N LEU A 201 14.29 -14.79 25.17
CA LEU A 201 15.31 -15.59 24.47
C LEU A 201 16.72 -15.07 24.74
N SER A 202 17.70 -15.98 24.69
CA SER A 202 19.11 -15.57 24.63
C SER A 202 19.45 -14.87 23.31
N HIS A 203 20.58 -14.15 23.27
CA HIS A 203 21.12 -13.59 22.02
C HIS A 203 21.24 -14.67 20.92
N LYS A 204 21.79 -15.84 21.27
CA LYS A 204 22.04 -16.94 20.32
C LYS A 204 20.76 -17.51 19.75
N ASP A 205 19.73 -17.65 20.58
CA ASP A 205 18.45 -18.26 20.17
C ASP A 205 17.64 -17.28 19.31
N CYS A 206 17.67 -15.98 19.63
CA CYS A 206 17.08 -14.94 18.80
C CYS A 206 17.77 -14.82 17.43
N ASP A 207 19.11 -14.75 17.40
CA ASP A 207 19.89 -14.74 16.15
C ASP A 207 19.57 -15.99 15.29
N SER A 208 19.57 -17.18 15.90
CA SER A 208 19.22 -18.43 15.23
C SER A 208 17.79 -18.45 14.69
N CYS A 209 16.81 -17.94 15.44
CA CYS A 209 15.41 -17.86 15.02
C CYS A 209 15.23 -16.92 13.82
N LEU A 210 15.87 -15.74 13.87
CA LEU A 210 15.79 -14.74 12.80
C LEU A 210 16.51 -15.21 11.52
N ARG A 211 17.72 -15.78 11.62
CA ARG A 211 18.44 -16.33 10.45
C ARG A 211 17.67 -17.45 9.77
N GLN A 212 17.06 -18.36 10.56
CA GLN A 212 16.18 -19.39 10.00
C GLN A 212 14.94 -18.79 9.33
N SER A 213 14.37 -17.72 9.89
CA SER A 213 13.22 -17.02 9.30
C SER A 213 13.57 -16.32 7.98
N VAL A 214 14.74 -15.69 7.88
CA VAL A 214 15.27 -15.11 6.63
C VAL A 214 15.50 -16.21 5.57
N SER A 215 16.12 -17.32 5.96
CA SER A 215 16.36 -18.47 5.08
C SER A 215 15.07 -19.18 4.64
N ASN A 216 14.05 -19.26 5.51
CA ASN A 216 12.72 -19.78 5.16
C ASN A 216 12.02 -18.90 4.10
N HIS A 217 12.19 -17.57 4.16
CA HIS A 217 11.70 -16.67 3.10
C HIS A 217 12.49 -16.87 1.80
N GLU A 218 13.81 -17.06 1.85
CA GLU A 218 14.62 -17.26 0.64
C GLU A 218 14.24 -18.52 -0.12
N SER A 219 14.06 -19.65 0.57
CA SER A 219 13.76 -20.92 -0.08
C SER A 219 12.39 -20.95 -0.77
N CYS A 220 11.38 -20.24 -0.25
CA CYS A 220 10.06 -20.14 -0.88
C CYS A 220 9.95 -18.98 -1.88
N CYS A 221 10.62 -17.87 -1.60
CA CYS A 221 10.15 -16.54 -1.99
C CYS A 221 11.30 -15.58 -2.41
N HIS A 222 12.48 -16.12 -2.73
CA HIS A 222 13.55 -15.38 -3.41
C HIS A 222 13.02 -14.59 -4.63
N ARG A 223 13.51 -13.35 -4.80
CA ARG A 223 13.06 -12.33 -5.79
C ARG A 223 11.65 -11.78 -5.63
N LYS A 224 10.90 -12.03 -4.55
CA LYS A 224 9.64 -11.32 -4.28
C LYS A 224 9.85 -9.90 -3.76
N GLN A 225 8.93 -8.98 -4.03
CA GLN A 225 9.04 -7.55 -3.63
C GLN A 225 8.56 -7.32 -2.17
N GLY A 226 9.13 -8.05 -1.22
CA GLY A 226 8.74 -8.03 0.19
C GLY A 226 8.07 -9.32 0.64
N GLY A 227 8.02 -9.50 1.96
CA GLY A 227 7.43 -10.66 2.63
C GLY A 227 7.76 -10.71 4.13
N TYR A 228 7.15 -11.67 4.82
CA TYR A 228 7.31 -11.87 6.25
C TYR A 228 7.43 -13.37 6.60
N VAL A 229 8.04 -13.65 7.74
CA VAL A 229 8.02 -14.95 8.43
C VAL A 229 7.81 -14.70 9.93
N GLN A 230 6.88 -15.43 10.53
CA GLN A 230 6.47 -15.33 11.93
C GLN A 230 6.63 -16.69 12.59
N LYS A 231 7.22 -16.72 13.78
CA LYS A 231 7.41 -17.90 14.62
C LYS A 231 6.97 -17.55 16.05
N PRO A 232 6.84 -18.53 16.97
CA PRO A 232 6.44 -18.25 18.35
C PRO A 232 7.38 -17.32 19.13
N ASN A 233 8.68 -17.28 18.79
CA ASN A 233 9.67 -16.45 19.48
C ASN A 233 10.32 -15.36 18.64
N CYS A 234 10.07 -15.27 17.33
CA CYS A 234 10.66 -14.25 16.48
C CYS A 234 9.85 -13.92 15.23
N TRP A 235 10.10 -12.72 14.70
CA TRP A 235 9.40 -12.11 13.59
C TRP A 235 10.37 -11.44 12.64
N PHE A 236 10.15 -11.69 11.35
CA PHE A 236 10.87 -11.11 10.24
C PHE A 236 9.87 -10.50 9.27
N ARG A 237 10.06 -9.25 8.88
CA ARG A 237 9.35 -8.64 7.74
C ARG A 237 10.29 -7.73 6.96
N TRP A 238 10.14 -7.71 5.65
CA TRP A 238 10.78 -6.72 4.78
C TRP A 238 9.87 -6.35 3.62
N ASP A 239 10.00 -5.13 3.11
CA ASP A 239 9.18 -4.58 2.02
C ASP A 239 9.95 -3.48 1.26
N LEU A 240 9.48 -3.10 0.07
CA LEU A 240 9.98 -1.94 -0.69
C LEU A 240 9.24 -0.63 -0.36
N TYR A 241 8.68 -0.54 0.85
CA TYR A 241 8.00 0.65 1.39
C TYR A 241 8.08 0.61 2.93
N PRO A 242 8.04 1.77 3.62
CA PRO A 242 8.08 1.79 5.09
C PRO A 242 6.77 1.28 5.71
N PHE A 243 6.88 0.47 6.75
CA PHE A 243 5.76 -0.13 7.51
C PHE A 243 5.93 -0.05 9.04
N TYR A 244 6.92 0.73 9.50
CA TYR A 244 7.26 0.98 10.90
C TYR A 244 7.70 2.43 11.11
N ILE A 245 7.79 2.87 12.37
CA ILE A 245 8.27 4.21 12.71
C ILE A 245 9.81 4.23 12.82
N SER A 246 10.49 4.85 11.84
CA SER A 246 11.95 4.89 11.77
C SER A 246 12.56 5.89 12.78
N ASN A 247 13.00 5.40 13.95
CA ASN A 247 13.87 6.16 14.85
C ASN A 247 15.29 6.21 14.27
N ALA A 248 15.64 7.31 13.61
CA ALA A 248 16.88 7.43 12.84
C ALA A 248 18.12 7.72 13.72
N SER A 249 19.16 6.87 13.62
CA SER A 249 20.58 7.26 13.40
C SER A 249 21.58 6.13 13.67
N THR A 250 22.31 5.68 12.64
CA THR A 250 23.77 5.41 12.65
C THR A 250 24.24 4.93 11.28
N THR A 251 25.43 5.36 10.84
CA THR A 251 25.90 5.24 9.44
C THR A 251 27.27 4.55 9.31
N ALA A 252 27.55 4.04 8.10
CA ALA A 252 28.85 3.63 7.55
C ALA A 252 29.51 2.35 8.13
N PRO A 253 30.53 1.76 7.45
CA PRO A 253 30.92 1.85 6.02
C PRO A 253 30.98 0.47 5.30
N SER A 254 31.18 0.47 3.98
CA SER A 254 31.29 -0.71 3.11
C SER A 254 32.73 -1.17 2.83
N LEU A 255 32.96 -2.48 2.62
CA LEU A 255 34.15 -3.05 1.96
C LEU A 255 33.81 -4.35 1.19
N SER A 256 34.65 -4.74 0.22
CA SER A 256 34.32 -5.70 -0.86
C SER A 256 34.93 -7.12 -0.72
N PRO A 257 34.37 -8.16 -1.37
CA PRO A 257 34.81 -9.57 -1.25
C PRO A 257 35.53 -10.15 -2.50
N PRO A 258 36.05 -11.39 -2.41
CA PRO A 258 36.26 -12.27 -3.58
C PRO A 258 35.72 -13.72 -3.43
N LEU A 259 35.08 -14.20 -4.51
CA LEU A 259 35.07 -15.54 -5.17
C LEU A 259 35.70 -16.77 -4.45
N PRO A 260 35.16 -18.03 -4.60
CA PRO A 260 35.21 -18.73 -5.91
C PRO A 260 34.19 -19.90 -6.27
N VAL A 261 33.97 -20.08 -7.59
CA VAL A 261 34.00 -21.34 -8.41
C VAL A 261 32.93 -22.48 -8.29
N ASN A 262 32.31 -22.79 -9.45
CA ASN A 262 31.89 -24.07 -10.13
C ASN A 262 31.52 -25.37 -9.33
N SER A 263 30.76 -26.37 -9.83
CA SER A 263 30.38 -26.79 -11.21
C SER A 263 29.03 -27.56 -11.28
N ALA A 264 28.56 -27.92 -12.49
CA ALA A 264 27.17 -28.35 -12.76
C ALA A 264 26.89 -29.86 -12.99
N SER A 265 25.61 -30.23 -12.75
CA SER A 265 24.83 -31.32 -13.42
C SER A 265 25.12 -32.79 -13.02
N LYS A 266 24.30 -33.82 -13.35
CA LYS A 266 23.30 -33.95 -14.44
C LYS A 266 22.18 -35.00 -14.17
N ASN A 267 21.16 -34.98 -15.04
CA ASN A 267 19.88 -35.70 -15.04
C ASN A 267 19.92 -37.24 -14.99
N GLY A 268 18.75 -37.84 -14.68
CA GLY A 268 18.29 -39.16 -15.13
C GLY A 268 16.82 -39.09 -15.60
N ASP A 269 16.42 -39.95 -16.54
CA ASP A 269 15.13 -39.90 -17.27
C ASP A 269 14.54 -41.32 -17.46
N GLY A 270 13.25 -41.45 -17.78
CA GLY A 270 12.63 -42.70 -18.24
C GLY A 270 11.22 -42.99 -17.70
N GLY A 271 10.27 -43.22 -18.62
CA GLY A 271 8.98 -43.88 -18.38
C GLY A 271 8.46 -44.51 -19.67
N HIS A 272 7.38 -45.31 -19.67
CA HIS A 272 6.64 -45.67 -20.90
C HIS A 272 5.22 -46.27 -20.67
N SER A 273 4.39 -46.23 -21.73
CA SER A 273 3.00 -46.79 -21.85
C SER A 273 2.99 -48.34 -21.89
N SER A 274 2.02 -49.12 -21.38
CA SER A 274 0.54 -49.13 -21.36
C SER A 274 -0.15 -49.57 -22.68
N HIS A 275 -1.10 -50.53 -22.56
CA HIS A 275 -2.02 -51.15 -23.56
C HIS A 275 -2.92 -52.18 -22.80
N THR A 276 -4.18 -52.55 -23.12
CA THR A 276 -5.22 -52.02 -24.05
C THR A 276 -6.57 -51.86 -23.26
N LEU A 277 -7.79 -52.43 -23.47
CA LEU A 277 -8.47 -53.20 -24.53
C LEU A 277 -10.01 -52.90 -24.57
N LEU A 278 -10.42 -51.97 -25.43
CA LEU A 278 -11.48 -52.14 -26.45
C LEU A 278 -12.86 -52.80 -26.12
N ILE A 279 -13.68 -52.23 -25.22
CA ILE A 279 -15.18 -52.40 -25.28
C ILE A 279 -15.95 -51.06 -25.22
N ILE A 280 -15.44 -50.04 -24.51
CA ILE A 280 -16.20 -48.82 -24.15
C ILE A 280 -16.18 -47.71 -25.24
N ILE A 281 -15.80 -48.02 -26.48
CA ILE A 281 -15.36 -46.98 -27.44
C ILE A 281 -16.49 -46.09 -27.96
N VAL A 282 -17.68 -46.61 -28.28
CA VAL A 282 -18.73 -45.79 -28.93
C VAL A 282 -19.25 -44.65 -28.03
N PRO A 283 -19.61 -44.87 -26.75
CA PRO A 283 -19.98 -43.78 -25.85
C PRO A 283 -18.83 -42.80 -25.59
N ILE A 284 -17.59 -43.29 -25.49
CA ILE A 284 -16.41 -42.45 -25.26
C ILE A 284 -16.13 -41.55 -26.45
N ILE A 285 -16.25 -42.02 -27.71
CA ILE A 285 -16.07 -41.16 -28.89
C ILE A 285 -17.09 -40.02 -28.89
N ILE A 286 -18.36 -40.30 -28.61
CA ILE A 286 -19.41 -39.25 -28.56
C ILE A 286 -19.11 -38.25 -27.43
N PHE A 287 -18.74 -38.72 -26.23
CA PHE A 287 -18.38 -37.88 -25.10
C PHE A 287 -17.12 -37.03 -25.36
N VAL A 288 -16.09 -37.62 -25.97
CA VAL A 288 -14.85 -36.93 -26.36
C VAL A 288 -15.11 -35.90 -27.46
N VAL A 289 -15.96 -36.20 -28.45
CA VAL A 289 -16.36 -35.21 -29.47
C VAL A 289 -17.11 -34.04 -28.84
N VAL A 290 -18.03 -34.30 -27.90
CA VAL A 290 -18.72 -33.24 -27.14
C VAL A 290 -17.75 -32.42 -26.30
N ILE A 291 -16.78 -33.06 -25.62
CA ILE A 291 -15.73 -32.36 -24.87
C ILE A 291 -14.80 -31.58 -25.79
N VAL A 292 -14.43 -32.08 -26.97
CA VAL A 292 -13.59 -31.36 -27.95
C VAL A 292 -14.33 -30.17 -28.53
N ILE A 293 -15.64 -30.27 -28.80
CA ILE A 293 -16.47 -29.14 -29.24
C ILE A 293 -16.61 -28.11 -28.11
N LEU A 294 -16.89 -28.54 -26.87
CA LEU A 294 -16.94 -27.63 -25.71
C LEU A 294 -15.58 -26.97 -25.47
N ALA A 295 -14.48 -27.72 -25.53
CA ALA A 295 -13.12 -27.21 -25.40
C ALA A 295 -12.79 -26.24 -26.54
N ALA A 296 -13.17 -26.52 -27.78
CA ALA A 296 -12.99 -25.60 -28.90
C ALA A 296 -13.81 -24.30 -28.71
N VAL A 297 -15.07 -24.39 -28.28
CA VAL A 297 -15.90 -23.21 -27.96
C VAL A 297 -15.32 -22.43 -26.77
N ILE A 298 -14.81 -23.11 -25.74
CA ILE A 298 -14.15 -22.49 -24.60
C ILE A 298 -12.82 -21.86 -25.01
N LEU A 299 -12.02 -22.49 -25.87
CA LEU A 299 -10.74 -21.97 -26.38
C LEU A 299 -10.93 -20.83 -27.37
N LEU A 300 -11.98 -20.83 -28.19
CA LEU A 300 -12.36 -19.71 -29.05
C LEU A 300 -12.90 -18.53 -28.23
N LYS A 301 -13.74 -18.78 -27.21
CA LYS A 301 -14.15 -17.75 -26.23
C LYS A 301 -12.96 -17.22 -25.43
N ARG A 302 -12.04 -18.10 -24.97
CA ARG A 302 -10.81 -17.71 -24.28
C ARG A 302 -9.87 -16.96 -25.20
N ASN A 303 -9.72 -17.29 -26.48
CA ASN A 303 -8.90 -16.52 -27.42
C ASN A 303 -9.55 -15.18 -27.78
N LYS A 304 -10.88 -15.09 -27.87
CA LYS A 304 -11.58 -13.80 -28.03
C LYS A 304 -11.40 -12.92 -26.79
N LYS A 305 -11.51 -13.49 -25.58
CA LYS A 305 -11.21 -12.79 -24.33
C LYS A 305 -9.72 -12.43 -24.23
N ARG A 306 -8.82 -13.34 -24.57
CA ARG A 306 -7.36 -13.14 -24.55
C ARG A 306 -6.94 -12.02 -25.49
N LYS A 307 -7.47 -11.93 -26.72
CA LYS A 307 -7.23 -10.76 -27.60
C LYS A 307 -7.72 -9.43 -27.02
N GLN A 308 -8.73 -9.44 -26.13
CA GLN A 308 -9.21 -8.27 -25.42
C GLN A 308 -8.33 -7.98 -24.18
N ASP A 309 -8.01 -9.01 -23.39
CA ASP A 309 -7.12 -8.96 -22.23
C ASP A 309 -5.67 -8.57 -22.65
N ASP A 310 -5.20 -8.95 -23.85
CA ASP A 310 -3.89 -8.59 -24.43
C ASP A 310 -3.85 -7.10 -24.83
N GLN A 311 -4.96 -6.56 -25.34
CA GLN A 311 -5.10 -5.13 -25.66
C GLN A 311 -5.21 -4.28 -24.39
N ILE A 312 -5.74 -4.86 -23.31
CA ILE A 312 -5.78 -4.27 -21.97
C ILE A 312 -4.40 -4.37 -21.28
N ASN A 313 -3.72 -5.50 -21.36
CA ASN A 313 -2.37 -5.72 -20.80
C ASN A 313 -1.29 -4.81 -21.42
N LYS A 314 -1.41 -4.44 -22.70
CA LYS A 314 -0.57 -3.39 -23.30
C LYS A 314 -0.70 -2.00 -22.63
N ASN A 315 -1.72 -1.80 -21.78
CA ASN A 315 -1.92 -0.60 -20.97
C ASN A 315 -1.65 -0.83 -19.45
N HIS A 316 -1.11 -2.00 -19.05
CA HIS A 316 -0.77 -2.36 -17.67
C HIS A 316 0.74 -2.58 -17.45
N ALA A 317 1.58 -1.70 -18.04
CA ALA A 317 2.99 -1.63 -17.68
C ALA A 317 3.20 -0.75 -16.44
N GLU A 318 4.15 -1.11 -15.57
CA GLU A 318 4.76 -0.13 -14.63
C GLU A 318 5.33 1.06 -15.44
N PRO A 319 5.35 2.30 -14.92
CA PRO A 319 5.90 3.44 -15.65
C PRO A 319 7.35 3.19 -16.06
N PHE A 320 7.61 3.21 -17.37
CA PHE A 320 8.90 2.82 -17.91
C PHE A 320 9.94 3.94 -17.71
N GLN A 321 11.20 3.56 -17.48
CA GLN A 321 12.30 4.54 -17.47
C GLN A 321 12.68 4.90 -18.92
N PHE A 322 12.50 6.16 -19.29
CA PHE A 322 12.92 6.69 -20.59
C PHE A 322 14.36 7.20 -20.53
N ASP A 323 15.13 6.98 -21.59
CA ASP A 323 16.43 7.63 -21.78
C ASP A 323 16.27 9.15 -21.92
N PHE A 324 17.16 9.91 -21.29
CA PHE A 324 17.03 11.37 -21.27
C PHE A 324 17.26 12.00 -22.66
N ASN A 325 18.07 11.39 -23.54
CA ASN A 325 18.22 11.85 -24.92
C ASN A 325 16.96 11.60 -25.74
N ALA A 326 16.26 10.48 -25.52
CA ALA A 326 14.96 10.24 -26.15
C ALA A 326 13.93 11.29 -25.71
N VAL A 327 13.89 11.67 -24.43
CA VAL A 327 13.04 12.75 -23.90
C VAL A 327 13.44 14.12 -24.47
N ARG A 328 14.74 14.38 -24.59
CA ARG A 328 15.30 15.61 -25.16
C ARG A 328 14.99 15.75 -26.65
N LEU A 329 15.05 14.66 -27.42
CA LEU A 329 14.61 14.64 -28.82
C LEU A 329 13.09 14.82 -28.93
N ALA A 330 12.31 14.12 -28.11
CA ALA A 330 10.85 14.20 -28.08
C ALA A 330 10.28 15.59 -27.73
N THR A 331 11.10 16.51 -27.20
CA THR A 331 10.73 17.89 -26.81
C THR A 331 11.42 18.97 -27.66
N GLU A 332 12.15 18.58 -28.71
CA GLU A 332 12.99 19.49 -29.53
C GLU A 332 14.01 20.25 -28.66
N ASN A 333 14.72 19.51 -27.81
CA ASN A 333 15.66 20.01 -26.80
C ASN A 333 15.00 20.96 -25.77
N PHE A 334 13.82 20.58 -25.27
CA PHE A 334 13.00 21.38 -24.34
C PHE A 334 12.70 22.80 -24.88
N SER A 335 12.39 22.90 -26.18
CA SER A 335 12.07 24.15 -26.87
C SER A 335 10.90 24.89 -26.21
N ASP A 336 11.03 26.20 -26.02
CA ASP A 336 9.98 27.06 -25.45
C ASP A 336 8.69 27.04 -26.29
N ALA A 337 8.80 26.78 -27.60
CA ALA A 337 7.65 26.61 -28.50
C ALA A 337 6.77 25.39 -28.15
N ASN A 338 7.29 24.46 -27.34
CA ASN A 338 6.57 23.28 -26.85
C ASN A 338 6.03 23.44 -25.42
N ILE A 339 6.19 24.59 -24.75
CA ILE A 339 5.68 24.77 -23.38
C ILE A 339 4.14 24.72 -23.35
N LEU A 340 3.61 23.87 -22.46
CA LEU A 340 2.19 23.75 -22.12
C LEU A 340 1.84 24.53 -20.84
N GLY A 341 2.82 24.73 -19.95
CA GLY A 341 2.67 25.49 -18.72
C GLY A 341 3.99 25.57 -17.95
N GLN A 342 4.16 26.62 -17.16
CA GLN A 342 5.36 26.87 -16.37
C GLN A 342 4.97 27.35 -14.96
N GLY A 343 5.60 26.76 -13.94
CA GLY A 343 5.45 27.15 -12.54
C GLY A 343 6.81 27.28 -11.86
N GLY A 344 6.84 27.81 -10.63
CA GLY A 344 8.08 28.17 -9.94
C GLY A 344 9.10 27.04 -9.71
N PHE A 345 8.68 25.77 -9.85
CA PHE A 345 9.54 24.59 -9.63
C PHE A 345 9.50 23.59 -10.81
N SER A 346 8.74 23.85 -11.88
CA SER A 346 8.65 22.93 -13.03
C SER A 346 8.15 23.59 -14.31
N SER A 347 8.64 23.12 -15.46
CA SER A 347 8.11 23.42 -16.79
C SER A 347 7.49 22.16 -17.39
N VAL A 348 6.30 22.27 -17.96
CA VAL A 348 5.61 21.18 -18.68
C VAL A 348 5.70 21.44 -20.17
N TYR A 349 6.29 20.50 -20.90
CA TYR A 349 6.44 20.53 -22.35
C TYR A 349 5.49 19.53 -23.01
N LYS A 350 5.02 19.87 -24.20
CA LYS A 350 4.48 18.94 -25.17
C LYS A 350 5.64 18.14 -25.76
N GLY A 351 5.44 16.85 -26.00
CA GLY A 351 6.40 16.06 -26.75
C GLY A 351 5.75 14.99 -27.61
N GLN A 352 6.56 14.38 -28.46
CA GLN A 352 6.18 13.23 -29.28
C GLN A 352 7.24 12.13 -29.17
N LEU A 353 6.83 10.95 -28.71
CA LEU A 353 7.69 9.76 -28.65
C LEU A 353 7.97 9.22 -30.06
N GLU A 354 9.00 8.39 -30.21
CA GLU A 354 9.42 7.79 -31.49
C GLU A 354 8.30 7.00 -32.20
N ASP A 355 7.37 6.42 -31.43
CA ASP A 355 6.18 5.74 -31.95
C ASP A 355 5.01 6.68 -32.32
N GLY A 356 5.26 7.98 -32.34
CA GLY A 356 4.31 9.02 -32.72
C GLY A 356 3.35 9.44 -31.60
N ARG A 357 3.38 8.80 -30.41
CA ARG A 357 2.47 9.18 -29.30
C ARG A 357 2.81 10.55 -28.73
N LYS A 358 1.80 11.43 -28.65
CA LYS A 358 1.88 12.72 -27.98
C LYS A 358 1.86 12.54 -26.46
N VAL A 359 2.73 13.26 -25.77
CA VAL A 359 2.92 13.18 -24.31
C VAL A 359 3.06 14.57 -23.68
N ALA A 360 2.81 14.66 -22.38
CA ALA A 360 3.13 15.83 -21.56
C ALA A 360 4.34 15.50 -20.67
N ILE A 361 5.36 16.36 -20.67
CA ILE A 361 6.69 16.10 -20.12
C ILE A 361 7.00 17.20 -19.09
N LYS A 362 6.81 16.89 -17.80
CA LYS A 362 7.08 17.81 -16.67
C LYS A 362 8.55 17.68 -16.26
N ARG A 363 9.39 18.65 -16.63
CA ARG A 363 10.79 18.80 -16.18
C ARG A 363 10.80 19.63 -14.90
N LEU A 364 11.32 19.06 -13.82
CA LEU A 364 11.41 19.69 -12.50
C LEU A 364 12.72 20.48 -12.35
N SER A 365 12.75 21.49 -11.50
CA SER A 365 13.90 22.40 -11.35
C SER A 365 15.16 21.71 -10.80
N GLU A 366 16.29 21.84 -11.48
CA GLU A 366 17.60 21.24 -11.11
C GLU A 366 18.14 21.65 -9.72
N ASN A 367 17.68 22.80 -9.19
CA ASN A 367 18.29 23.46 -8.03
C ASN A 367 17.39 23.49 -6.78
N SER A 368 16.34 22.67 -6.69
CA SER A 368 15.52 22.57 -5.48
C SER A 368 15.40 21.14 -4.95
N GLY A 369 15.71 20.95 -3.66
CA GLY A 369 15.41 19.70 -2.95
C GLY A 369 13.91 19.41 -2.82
N GLN A 370 13.07 20.40 -3.15
CA GLN A 370 11.63 20.21 -3.34
C GLN A 370 11.33 19.44 -4.63
N GLY A 371 11.95 19.80 -5.76
CA GLY A 371 11.74 19.12 -7.04
C GLY A 371 12.10 17.63 -7.00
N GLU A 372 13.17 17.24 -6.28
CA GLU A 372 13.48 15.82 -6.10
C GLU A 372 12.47 15.08 -5.20
N GLN A 373 11.95 15.73 -4.15
CA GLN A 373 10.90 15.12 -3.32
C GLN A 373 9.58 14.98 -4.09
N GLU A 374 9.20 15.99 -4.89
CA GLU A 374 8.03 15.94 -5.76
C GLU A 374 8.17 14.82 -6.81
N PHE A 375 9.34 14.68 -7.43
CA PHE A 375 9.65 13.57 -8.34
C PHE A 375 9.42 12.20 -7.69
N LYS A 376 10.04 11.97 -6.52
CA LYS A 376 9.94 10.71 -5.78
C LYS A 376 8.49 10.42 -5.38
N ASN A 377 7.75 11.43 -4.92
CA ASN A 377 6.33 11.30 -4.60
C ASN A 377 5.50 10.91 -5.83
N GLU A 378 5.64 11.63 -6.96
CA GLU A 378 4.83 11.34 -8.15
C GLU A 378 5.14 9.97 -8.76
N VAL A 379 6.42 9.55 -8.83
CA VAL A 379 6.78 8.20 -9.31
C VAL A 379 6.23 7.12 -8.38
N MET A 380 6.43 7.24 -7.06
CA MET A 380 5.99 6.21 -6.10
C MET A 380 4.46 6.06 -6.03
N LEU A 381 3.72 7.16 -6.21
CA LEU A 381 2.26 7.15 -6.16
C LEU A 381 1.65 6.76 -7.51
N LEU A 382 1.97 7.47 -8.59
CA LEU A 382 1.31 7.28 -9.89
C LEU A 382 1.71 5.98 -10.59
N ALA A 383 2.81 5.33 -10.21
CA ALA A 383 3.10 3.96 -10.62
C ALA A 383 2.08 2.92 -10.12
N LYS A 384 1.31 3.24 -9.07
CA LYS A 384 0.32 2.34 -8.45
C LYS A 384 -1.13 2.81 -8.60
N LEU A 385 -1.37 3.98 -9.21
CA LEU A 385 -2.69 4.58 -9.34
C LEU A 385 -3.20 4.48 -10.77
N GLN A 386 -4.33 3.79 -10.97
CA GLN A 386 -4.97 3.66 -12.27
C GLN A 386 -6.49 3.87 -12.14
N HIS A 387 -6.93 5.12 -12.32
CA HIS A 387 -8.35 5.47 -12.33
C HIS A 387 -8.66 6.53 -13.39
N ARG A 388 -9.85 6.45 -14.01
CA ARG A 388 -10.25 7.26 -15.18
C ARG A 388 -10.27 8.77 -14.95
N ASN A 389 -10.34 9.20 -13.69
CA ASN A 389 -10.35 10.61 -13.29
C ASN A 389 -9.05 11.05 -12.59
N LEU A 390 -7.95 10.33 -12.80
CA LEU A 390 -6.58 10.75 -12.48
C LEU A 390 -5.76 10.83 -13.78
N VAL A 391 -4.72 11.66 -13.83
CA VAL A 391 -3.78 11.69 -14.96
C VAL A 391 -2.85 10.49 -14.88
N ARG A 392 -2.70 9.76 -15.99
CA ARG A 392 -1.82 8.60 -16.08
C ARG A 392 -0.36 9.00 -16.36
N LEU A 393 0.52 8.66 -15.42
CA LEU A 393 1.96 8.61 -15.66
C LEU A 393 2.28 7.45 -16.63
N LEU A 394 3.04 7.72 -17.68
CA LEU A 394 3.50 6.74 -18.67
C LEU A 394 4.91 6.22 -18.37
N GLY A 395 5.71 7.06 -17.72
CA GLY A 395 7.10 6.81 -17.42
C GLY A 395 7.78 8.02 -16.79
N PHE A 396 9.06 7.87 -16.52
CA PHE A 396 9.91 8.92 -15.96
C PHE A 396 11.29 8.84 -16.59
N SER A 397 12.06 9.93 -16.51
CA SER A 397 13.47 9.96 -16.84
C SER A 397 14.22 10.72 -15.76
N PHE A 398 15.42 10.23 -15.45
CA PHE A 398 16.33 10.89 -14.53
C PHE A 398 17.75 10.63 -15.02
N GLU A 399 18.57 11.68 -15.01
CA GLU A 399 20.00 11.58 -15.28
C GLU A 399 20.69 12.71 -14.51
N GLN A 400 21.68 12.40 -13.67
CA GLN A 400 22.39 13.39 -12.85
C GLN A 400 21.40 14.26 -12.02
N LYS A 401 21.18 15.53 -12.40
CA LYS A 401 20.20 16.46 -11.78
C LYS A 401 18.81 16.43 -12.41
N GLU A 402 18.65 15.87 -13.61
CA GLU A 402 17.39 15.84 -14.35
C GLU A 402 16.35 14.98 -13.63
N ARG A 403 15.13 15.50 -13.54
CA ARG A 403 13.97 14.84 -12.94
C ARG A 403 12.77 15.15 -13.82
N VAL A 404 12.39 14.20 -14.68
CA VAL A 404 11.38 14.40 -15.72
C VAL A 404 10.28 13.34 -15.67
N LEU A 405 9.03 13.78 -15.64
CA LEU A 405 7.85 12.91 -15.56
C LEU A 405 7.09 12.96 -16.90
N ILE A 406 6.79 11.80 -17.49
CA ILE A 406 6.12 11.67 -18.78
C ILE A 406 4.70 11.16 -18.56
N TYR A 407 3.70 11.98 -18.89
CA TYR A 407 2.27 11.69 -18.74
C TYR A 407 1.58 11.58 -20.10
N GLU A 408 0.34 11.06 -20.08
CA GLU A 408 -0.57 11.21 -21.22
C GLU A 408 -0.81 12.69 -21.57
N PHE A 409 -0.80 13.02 -22.86
CA PHE A 409 -1.14 14.36 -23.33
C PHE A 409 -2.66 14.59 -23.26
N LEU A 410 -3.08 15.70 -22.66
CA LEU A 410 -4.48 16.07 -22.48
C LEU A 410 -4.74 17.42 -23.20
N PRO A 411 -5.45 17.43 -24.34
CA PRO A 411 -5.47 18.59 -25.24
C PRO A 411 -6.29 19.77 -24.72
N ASN A 412 -7.22 19.56 -23.79
CA ASN A 412 -8.04 20.63 -23.21
C ASN A 412 -7.41 21.24 -21.94
N SER A 413 -6.10 21.04 -21.71
CA SER A 413 -5.32 21.72 -20.66
C SER A 413 -5.95 21.60 -19.27
N SER A 414 -5.73 22.59 -18.40
CA SER A 414 -6.27 22.68 -17.03
C SER A 414 -7.61 23.40 -16.95
N LEU A 415 -8.40 23.08 -15.93
CA LEU A 415 -9.78 23.57 -15.74
C LEU A 415 -9.84 25.08 -15.45
N ASP A 416 -8.85 25.66 -14.77
CA ASP A 416 -8.73 27.11 -14.58
C ASP A 416 -8.70 27.87 -15.91
N SER A 417 -8.00 27.31 -16.91
CA SER A 417 -7.94 27.84 -18.27
C SER A 417 -9.27 27.79 -19.03
N PHE A 418 -10.30 27.14 -18.47
CA PHE A 418 -11.68 27.17 -18.96
C PHE A 418 -12.59 28.02 -18.06
N ILE A 419 -12.58 27.83 -16.73
CA ILE A 419 -13.57 28.48 -15.85
C ILE A 419 -13.33 29.98 -15.64
N PHE A 420 -12.07 30.45 -15.78
CA PHE A 420 -11.72 31.87 -15.63
C PHE A 420 -11.49 32.60 -16.98
N ASP A 421 -11.55 31.88 -18.11
CA ASP A 421 -11.46 32.44 -19.46
C ASP A 421 -12.86 32.87 -19.93
N PRO A 422 -13.11 34.16 -20.23
CA PRO A 422 -14.46 34.65 -20.56
C PRO A 422 -15.14 33.97 -21.75
N VAL A 423 -14.39 33.36 -22.66
CA VAL A 423 -14.91 32.72 -23.88
C VAL A 423 -15.06 31.21 -23.68
N LYS A 424 -14.05 30.53 -23.11
CA LYS A 424 -14.13 29.09 -22.85
C LYS A 424 -15.09 28.73 -21.72
N CYS A 425 -15.31 29.63 -20.77
CA CYS A 425 -16.26 29.44 -19.66
C CYS A 425 -17.69 29.20 -20.19
N LEU A 426 -18.05 29.79 -21.35
CA LEU A 426 -19.31 29.56 -22.06
C LEU A 426 -19.44 28.13 -22.63
N GLN A 427 -18.32 27.47 -22.95
CA GLN A 427 -18.33 26.08 -23.45
C GLN A 427 -18.70 25.07 -22.35
N LEU A 428 -18.57 25.46 -21.08
CA LEU A 428 -18.96 24.68 -19.90
C LEU A 428 -20.39 25.06 -19.48
N ASN A 429 -21.39 24.44 -20.11
CA ASN A 429 -22.77 24.47 -19.62
C ASN A 429 -22.89 23.74 -18.25
N TRP A 430 -24.04 23.89 -17.57
CA TRP A 430 -24.25 23.26 -16.26
C TRP A 430 -24.04 21.74 -16.27
N GLU A 431 -24.47 21.05 -17.32
CA GLU A 431 -24.28 19.60 -17.46
C GLU A 431 -22.78 19.21 -17.47
N LYS A 432 -21.95 19.92 -18.25
CA LYS A 432 -20.49 19.72 -18.26
C LYS A 432 -19.87 20.08 -16.91
N ARG A 433 -20.29 21.17 -16.26
CA ARG A 433 -19.80 21.55 -14.91
C ARG A 433 -20.11 20.46 -13.89
N TYR A 434 -21.34 19.94 -13.90
CA TYR A 434 -21.74 18.82 -13.04
C TYR A 434 -20.99 17.52 -13.38
N LYS A 435 -20.78 17.21 -14.66
CA LYS A 435 -19.94 16.08 -15.13
C LYS A 435 -18.51 16.19 -14.59
N ILE A 436 -17.93 17.39 -14.60
CA ILE A 436 -16.61 17.70 -14.06
C ILE A 436 -16.59 17.53 -12.54
N ILE A 437 -17.49 18.19 -11.79
CA ILE A 437 -17.60 18.03 -10.32
C ILE A 437 -17.70 16.54 -9.93
N LYS A 438 -18.56 15.79 -10.63
CA LYS A 438 -18.79 14.35 -10.40
C LYS A 438 -17.60 13.46 -10.78
N GLY A 439 -16.79 13.86 -11.75
CA GLY A 439 -15.56 13.16 -12.11
C GLY A 439 -14.44 13.39 -11.09
N ILE A 440 -14.27 14.63 -10.63
CA ILE A 440 -13.30 14.98 -9.57
C ILE A 440 -13.65 14.26 -8.27
N ALA A 441 -14.93 14.28 -7.86
CA ALA A 441 -15.41 13.56 -6.68
C ALA A 441 -15.09 12.05 -6.73
N LYS A 442 -15.16 11.42 -7.90
CA LYS A 442 -14.75 10.01 -8.10
C LYS A 442 -13.23 9.82 -8.03
N GLY A 443 -12.45 10.77 -8.55
CA GLY A 443 -10.99 10.77 -8.42
C GLY A 443 -10.55 10.82 -6.95
N LEU A 444 -11.15 11.71 -6.17
CA LEU A 444 -10.91 11.82 -4.72
C LEU A 444 -11.39 10.60 -3.95
N LEU A 445 -12.62 10.11 -4.20
CA LEU A 445 -13.15 8.90 -3.56
C LEU A 445 -12.21 7.70 -3.76
N TYR A 446 -11.68 7.53 -4.98
CA TYR A 446 -10.68 6.51 -5.28
C TYR A 446 -9.42 6.69 -4.42
N LEU A 447 -8.82 7.89 -4.40
CA LEU A 447 -7.63 8.19 -3.58
C LEU A 447 -7.86 8.01 -2.06
N HIS A 448 -9.07 8.24 -1.58
CA HIS A 448 -9.39 8.23 -0.14
C HIS A 448 -9.83 6.86 0.39
N LYS A 449 -10.37 5.98 -0.47
CA LYS A 449 -10.98 4.69 -0.08
C LYS A 449 -10.67 3.51 -1.01
N ASP A 450 -10.66 3.70 -2.32
CA ASP A 450 -10.68 2.57 -3.27
C ASP A 450 -9.28 2.22 -3.85
N SER A 451 -8.26 3.06 -3.63
CA SER A 451 -6.86 2.76 -3.96
C SER A 451 -6.18 1.93 -2.87
N GLN A 452 -5.15 1.15 -3.25
CA GLN A 452 -4.39 0.25 -2.36
C GLN A 452 -3.90 0.93 -1.07
N TYR A 453 -3.61 2.23 -1.15
CA TYR A 453 -3.27 3.07 -0.01
C TYR A 453 -4.22 4.27 0.00
N ARG A 454 -4.57 4.77 1.20
CA ARG A 454 -5.23 6.07 1.34
C ARG A 454 -4.21 7.16 1.04
N ILE A 455 -4.58 8.10 0.17
CA ILE A 455 -3.70 9.17 -0.33
C ILE A 455 -4.41 10.50 -0.16
N ILE A 456 -3.76 11.44 0.53
CA ILE A 456 -4.24 12.82 0.67
C ILE A 456 -3.46 13.68 -0.33
N HIS A 457 -4.16 14.41 -1.20
CA HIS A 457 -3.57 15.17 -2.30
C HIS A 457 -2.91 16.48 -1.81
N ARG A 458 -3.59 17.21 -0.92
CA ARG A 458 -3.15 18.45 -0.25
C ARG A 458 -2.95 19.69 -1.15
N ASP A 459 -3.06 19.57 -2.47
CA ASP A 459 -3.00 20.72 -3.39
C ASP A 459 -4.04 20.64 -4.52
N LEU A 460 -5.29 20.36 -4.14
CA LEU A 460 -6.43 20.30 -5.05
C LEU A 460 -6.92 21.72 -5.40
N LYS A 461 -6.73 22.11 -6.66
CA LYS A 461 -7.11 23.43 -7.24
C LYS A 461 -7.47 23.26 -8.73
N PRO A 462 -8.21 24.19 -9.37
CA PRO A 462 -8.60 24.03 -10.78
C PRO A 462 -7.43 23.90 -11.76
N ALA A 463 -6.25 24.47 -11.47
CA ALA A 463 -5.04 24.25 -12.27
C ALA A 463 -4.55 22.77 -12.25
N ASN A 464 -4.85 22.04 -11.17
CA ASN A 464 -4.49 20.62 -10.99
C ASN A 464 -5.63 19.66 -11.39
N ILE A 465 -6.61 20.15 -12.16
CA ILE A 465 -7.62 19.33 -12.84
C ILE A 465 -7.42 19.50 -14.35
N LEU A 466 -6.86 18.51 -15.01
CA LEU A 466 -6.71 18.50 -16.46
C LEU A 466 -7.97 17.94 -17.15
N LEU A 467 -8.17 18.30 -18.42
CA LEU A 467 -9.34 17.92 -19.21
C LEU A 467 -8.92 17.13 -20.46
N ASP A 468 -9.52 15.95 -20.65
CA ASP A 468 -9.35 15.15 -21.87
C ASP A 468 -10.25 15.64 -23.03
N GLU A 469 -10.24 14.94 -24.16
CA GLU A 469 -10.92 15.33 -25.40
C GLU A 469 -12.43 15.54 -25.22
N GLU A 470 -13.12 14.71 -24.42
CA GLU A 470 -14.55 14.87 -24.11
C GLU A 470 -14.83 15.69 -22.84
N LEU A 471 -13.86 16.48 -22.36
CA LEU A 471 -13.94 17.30 -21.15
C LEU A 471 -14.28 16.48 -19.89
N ASN A 472 -13.77 15.25 -19.79
CA ASN A 472 -13.73 14.52 -18.53
C ASN A 472 -12.55 15.05 -17.68
N PRO A 473 -12.71 15.23 -16.36
CA PRO A 473 -11.64 15.72 -15.50
C PRO A 473 -10.67 14.60 -15.10
N LYS A 474 -9.40 14.95 -15.03
CA LYS A 474 -8.31 14.12 -14.48
C LYS A 474 -7.50 14.92 -13.47
N ILE A 475 -7.49 14.48 -12.21
CA ILE A 475 -6.68 15.08 -11.14
C ILE A 475 -5.19 14.83 -11.45
N SER A 476 -4.36 15.87 -11.33
CA SER A 476 -2.93 15.87 -11.64
C SER A 476 -2.07 16.38 -10.47
N ASP A 477 -0.76 16.44 -10.68
CA ASP A 477 0.21 17.12 -9.80
C ASP A 477 0.31 16.52 -8.39
N PHE A 478 0.81 15.28 -8.31
CA PHE A 478 0.86 14.51 -7.05
C PHE A 478 2.10 14.80 -6.20
N GLY A 479 2.93 15.79 -6.58
CA GLY A 479 4.19 16.09 -5.90
C GLY A 479 4.04 16.43 -4.42
N MET A 480 2.89 16.97 -4.02
CA MET A 480 2.57 17.31 -2.62
C MET A 480 1.76 16.24 -1.88
N ALA A 481 1.35 15.15 -2.54
CA ALA A 481 0.49 14.14 -1.95
C ALA A 481 1.21 13.30 -0.88
N LYS A 482 0.42 12.69 0.01
CA LYS A 482 0.91 11.87 1.14
C LYS A 482 0.14 10.56 1.24
N LEU A 483 0.89 9.46 1.42
CA LEU A 483 0.35 8.19 1.90
C LEU A 483 -0.18 8.35 3.34
N PHE A 484 -1.25 7.63 3.66
CA PHE A 484 -1.92 7.62 4.95
C PHE A 484 -2.14 6.16 5.36
N ALA A 485 -1.85 5.81 6.62
CA ALA A 485 -2.22 4.50 7.15
C ALA A 485 -3.76 4.37 7.19
N LEU A 486 -4.30 3.20 6.85
CA LEU A 486 -5.75 3.00 6.75
C LEU A 486 -6.47 3.19 8.11
N GLU A 487 -5.77 2.93 9.22
CA GLU A 487 -6.23 3.12 10.59
C GLU A 487 -6.24 4.59 11.05
N GLN A 488 -5.40 5.45 10.46
CA GLN A 488 -5.29 6.86 10.86
C GLN A 488 -6.43 7.70 10.27
N SER A 489 -6.96 8.62 11.08
CA SER A 489 -8.00 9.59 10.71
C SER A 489 -7.45 11.00 10.43
N GLN A 490 -6.35 11.37 11.08
CA GLN A 490 -5.63 12.64 10.96
C GLN A 490 -4.13 12.40 11.16
N ALA A 491 -3.27 13.20 10.52
CA ALA A 491 -1.84 13.23 10.75
C ALA A 491 -1.31 14.68 10.75
N ASP A 492 -0.23 14.92 11.49
CA ASP A 492 0.43 16.24 11.58
C ASP A 492 1.63 16.33 10.62
N THR A 493 2.01 17.55 10.21
CA THR A 493 3.29 17.78 9.52
C THR A 493 3.85 19.17 9.80
N SER A 494 5.17 19.25 10.00
CA SER A 494 5.90 20.52 10.14
C SER A 494 6.08 21.28 8.81
N LYS A 495 5.88 20.64 7.65
CA LYS A 495 5.96 21.28 6.33
C LYS A 495 4.57 21.43 5.71
N ILE A 496 3.96 22.59 5.92
CA ILE A 496 2.74 23.03 5.23
C ILE A 496 3.10 23.34 3.77
N VAL A 497 2.33 22.80 2.82
CA VAL A 497 2.52 22.94 1.36
C VAL A 497 1.16 22.97 0.67
N GLY A 498 1.11 23.48 -0.56
CA GLY A 498 -0.11 23.61 -1.37
C GLY A 498 -0.51 25.06 -1.59
N THR A 499 -1.71 25.28 -2.12
CA THR A 499 -2.16 26.60 -2.59
C THR A 499 -3.10 27.28 -1.61
N TYR A 500 -2.73 28.48 -1.14
CA TYR A 500 -3.58 29.33 -0.29
C TYR A 500 -4.96 29.59 -0.93
N GLY A 501 -6.01 29.59 -0.10
CA GLY A 501 -7.41 29.59 -0.53
C GLY A 501 -8.03 28.20 -0.60
N TYR A 502 -7.26 27.17 -0.99
CA TYR A 502 -7.73 25.78 -1.07
C TYR A 502 -7.34 24.94 0.15
N MET A 503 -6.38 25.39 0.96
CA MET A 503 -6.02 24.74 2.22
C MET A 503 -7.15 24.83 3.26
N ALA A 504 -7.46 23.72 3.92
CA ALA A 504 -8.31 23.69 5.09
C ALA A 504 -7.66 24.46 6.27
N PRO A 505 -8.46 25.12 7.14
CA PRO A 505 -7.91 25.98 8.20
C PRO A 505 -7.10 25.19 9.24
N GLU A 506 -7.48 23.97 9.58
CA GLU A 506 -6.70 23.10 10.48
C GLU A 506 -5.34 22.72 9.88
N TYR A 507 -5.28 22.54 8.55
CA TYR A 507 -4.03 22.26 7.84
C TYR A 507 -3.14 23.50 7.79
N ALA A 508 -3.69 24.65 7.40
CA ALA A 508 -2.96 25.92 7.27
C ALA A 508 -2.46 26.48 8.62
N LEU A 509 -3.15 26.22 9.72
CA LEU A 509 -2.81 26.75 11.06
C LEU A 509 -2.00 25.78 11.93
N ARG A 510 -2.11 24.46 11.71
CA ARG A 510 -1.53 23.43 12.60
C ARG A 510 -0.77 22.32 11.87
N GLY A 511 -0.71 22.33 10.54
CA GLY A 511 -0.16 21.23 9.76
C GLY A 511 -1.00 19.95 9.80
N GLN A 512 -2.25 20.02 10.28
CA GLN A 512 -3.14 18.88 10.44
C GLN A 512 -3.81 18.52 9.11
N TYR A 513 -3.43 17.39 8.52
CA TYR A 513 -3.97 16.92 7.24
C TYR A 513 -4.73 15.60 7.39
N SER A 514 -5.81 15.47 6.61
CA SER A 514 -6.66 14.29 6.56
C SER A 514 -7.44 14.26 5.23
N VAL A 515 -8.28 13.24 5.06
CA VAL A 515 -9.32 13.20 4.00
C VAL A 515 -10.18 14.46 4.01
N LYS A 516 -10.46 15.06 5.18
CA LYS A 516 -11.27 16.28 5.27
C LYS A 516 -10.58 17.51 4.69
N SER A 517 -9.25 17.54 4.66
CA SER A 517 -8.48 18.65 4.10
C SER A 517 -8.62 18.70 2.56
N ASP A 518 -8.62 17.54 1.90
CA ASP A 518 -8.95 17.45 0.46
C ASP A 518 -10.44 17.76 0.18
N VAL A 519 -11.35 17.35 1.07
CA VAL A 519 -12.79 17.65 0.95
C VAL A 519 -13.06 19.16 1.07
N TYR A 520 -12.31 19.88 1.91
CA TYR A 520 -12.37 21.35 1.97
C TYR A 520 -11.92 21.98 0.65
N GLY A 521 -10.75 21.59 0.14
CA GLY A 521 -10.25 22.07 -1.17
C GLY A 521 -11.20 21.74 -2.32
N PHE A 522 -11.87 20.58 -2.27
CA PHE A 522 -12.92 20.21 -3.22
C PHE A 522 -14.16 21.11 -3.10
N GLY A 523 -14.57 21.48 -1.88
CA GLY A 523 -15.65 22.45 -1.67
C GLY A 523 -15.36 23.82 -2.29
N VAL A 524 -14.14 24.34 -2.06
CA VAL A 524 -13.66 25.58 -2.69
C VAL A 524 -13.67 25.47 -4.23
N LEU A 525 -13.13 24.37 -4.76
CA LEU A 525 -13.09 24.10 -6.19
C LEU A 525 -14.48 23.98 -6.82
N VAL A 526 -15.46 23.41 -6.12
CA VAL A 526 -16.87 23.36 -6.54
C VAL A 526 -17.48 24.76 -6.61
N LEU A 527 -17.19 25.65 -5.65
CA LEU A 527 -17.66 27.04 -5.69
C LEU A 527 -17.10 27.79 -6.92
N GLU A 528 -15.81 27.63 -7.25
CA GLU A 528 -15.20 28.24 -8.43
C GLU A 528 -15.75 27.66 -9.75
N ILE A 529 -16.06 26.36 -9.81
CA ILE A 529 -16.76 25.77 -10.97
C ILE A 529 -18.17 26.34 -11.13
N ILE A 530 -18.91 26.55 -10.03
CA ILE A 530 -20.28 27.08 -10.09
C ILE A 530 -20.28 28.56 -10.49
N SER A 531 -19.40 29.37 -9.90
CA SER A 531 -19.35 30.82 -10.13
C SER A 531 -18.67 31.23 -11.43
N GLY A 532 -17.68 30.45 -11.91
CA GLY A 532 -16.74 30.91 -12.93
C GLY A 532 -15.82 32.04 -12.47
N GLN A 533 -15.68 32.24 -11.15
CA GLN A 533 -14.91 33.33 -10.55
C GLN A 533 -13.89 32.79 -9.55
N LYS A 534 -12.66 33.31 -9.64
CA LYS A 534 -11.54 32.90 -8.79
C LYS A 534 -11.70 33.46 -7.38
N ILE A 535 -11.58 32.64 -6.34
CA ILE A 535 -12.01 33.01 -4.98
C ILE A 535 -11.20 34.18 -4.37
N ASN A 536 -9.97 34.40 -4.86
CA ASN A 536 -9.12 35.54 -4.50
C ASN A 536 -9.48 36.86 -5.21
N SER A 537 -10.54 36.95 -6.02
CA SER A 537 -10.97 38.20 -6.66
C SER A 537 -11.78 39.13 -5.73
N PHE A 538 -12.40 38.56 -4.68
CA PHE A 538 -13.30 39.27 -3.78
C PHE A 538 -12.59 40.21 -2.78
N THR A 539 -11.28 40.06 -2.59
CA THR A 539 -10.50 40.87 -1.62
C THR A 539 -10.31 42.34 -2.00
N ASN A 540 -10.63 42.73 -3.25
CA ASN A 540 -10.46 44.10 -3.77
C ASN A 540 -11.78 44.86 -3.99
N ARG A 541 -12.89 44.43 -3.34
CA ARG A 541 -14.10 45.25 -3.19
C ARG A 541 -14.54 45.27 -1.74
N GLU A 542 -14.31 46.42 -1.11
CA GLU A 542 -14.91 46.92 0.15
C GLU A 542 -15.09 45.91 1.30
N VAL A 543 -14.13 45.97 2.23
CA VAL A 543 -14.14 45.50 3.63
C VAL A 543 -15.44 44.83 4.11
N GLY A 544 -15.43 43.50 4.22
CA GLY A 544 -16.46 42.75 4.96
C GLY A 544 -16.55 41.28 4.58
N ASP A 545 -17.13 41.00 3.41
CA ASP A 545 -17.66 39.67 3.09
C ASP A 545 -16.79 38.87 2.10
N SER A 546 -16.11 37.87 2.63
CA SER A 546 -15.68 36.72 1.82
C SER A 546 -16.90 35.86 1.48
N LEU A 547 -16.86 35.20 0.32
CA LEU A 547 -17.91 34.25 -0.09
C LEU A 547 -18.03 33.07 0.90
N LEU A 548 -16.96 32.77 1.63
CA LEU A 548 -16.92 31.84 2.76
C LEU A 548 -17.78 32.30 3.95
N THR A 549 -17.84 33.60 4.24
CA THR A 549 -18.69 34.16 5.30
C THR A 549 -20.16 34.01 4.90
N HIS A 550 -20.52 34.47 3.70
CA HIS A 550 -21.91 34.60 3.27
C HIS A 550 -22.63 33.25 3.02
N HIS A 551 -21.90 32.16 2.77
CA HIS A 551 -22.46 30.79 2.66
C HIS A 551 -22.19 29.90 3.88
N GLY A 552 -21.37 30.37 4.85
CA GLY A 552 -20.91 29.57 5.99
C GLY A 552 -21.99 29.25 7.02
N GLU A 553 -22.94 30.16 7.24
CA GLU A 553 -23.88 30.06 8.37
C GLU A 553 -25.10 29.17 8.11
N THR A 554 -25.60 29.09 6.87
CA THR A 554 -26.87 28.38 6.54
C THR A 554 -26.75 27.26 5.51
N GLY A 555 -25.79 27.29 4.59
CA GLY A 555 -25.70 26.30 3.51
C GLY A 555 -24.82 25.08 3.83
N MET A 556 -23.57 25.32 4.23
CA MET A 556 -22.52 24.31 4.08
C MET A 556 -22.63 23.11 5.06
N LYS A 557 -23.26 23.29 6.22
CA LYS A 557 -23.52 22.20 7.19
C LYS A 557 -24.54 21.17 6.69
N GLY A 558 -25.45 21.53 5.78
CA GLY A 558 -26.51 20.64 5.30
C GLY A 558 -26.07 19.67 4.21
N LEU A 559 -25.19 20.10 3.31
CA LEU A 559 -24.78 19.31 2.14
C LEU A 559 -23.68 18.29 2.47
N LEU A 560 -22.73 18.66 3.35
CA LEU A 560 -21.58 17.83 3.74
C LEU A 560 -21.89 16.67 4.72
N TRP A 561 -23.17 16.45 5.05
CA TRP A 561 -23.65 15.32 5.86
C TRP A 561 -24.52 14.32 5.06
N LYS A 562 -24.62 14.47 3.73
CA LYS A 562 -25.39 13.57 2.84
C LYS A 562 -24.61 13.12 1.59
N LEU A 563 -23.29 13.25 1.62
CA LEU A 563 -22.31 12.75 0.65
C LEU A 563 -21.16 12.06 1.39
#